data_AF-A0A3D1X5X0-F1
#
_entry.id   AF-A0A3D1X5X0-F1
#
_cell.length_a   1.000
_cell.length_b   1.000
_cell.length_c   1.000
_cell.angle_alpha   90.00
_cell.angle_beta   90.00
_cell.angle_gamma   90.00
#
_symmetry.space_group_name_H-M   'P 1'
#
loop_
_entity.id
_entity.type
_entity.pdbx_description
1 polymer ?
#
loop_
_entity_poly.entity_id
_entity_poly.type
_entity_poly.pdbx_seq_one_letter_code
_entity_poly.pdbx_strand_id
1 'polypeptide(L)' 'NGQKLYDLARQGKEVARKPRRITIYDLALTEELGNGQYALRVECSKGTYIRT' A
#
# COMPACT_ATOMS: atom_id res chain seq x y z
N ASN A 1 7.28 1.54 22.51
CA ASN A 1 8.34 2.43 21.96
C ASN A 1 7.80 3.09 20.71
N GLY A 2 7.28 4.32 20.80
CA GLY A 2 6.53 5.01 19.73
C GLY A 2 7.35 5.45 18.51
N GLN A 3 8.25 4.60 18.02
CA GLN A 3 9.12 4.89 16.88
C GLN A 3 8.40 4.54 15.56
N LYS A 4 8.55 5.39 14.54
CA LYS A 4 7.90 5.17 13.25
C LYS A 4 8.64 4.04 12.51
N LEU A 5 7.88 3.18 11.82
CA LEU A 5 8.45 1.99 11.16
C LEU A 5 9.45 2.34 10.05
N TYR A 6 9.34 3.50 9.40
CA TYR A 6 10.31 3.90 8.38
C TYR A 6 11.69 4.24 8.98
N ASP A 7 11.76 4.67 10.24
CA ASP A 7 13.03 4.95 10.92
C ASP A 7 13.82 3.64 11.12
N LEU A 8 13.12 2.56 11.46
CA LEU A 8 13.70 1.22 11.61
C LEU A 8 14.14 0.65 10.26
N ALA A 9 13.32 0.83 9.21
CA ALA A 9 13.67 0.38 7.87
C ALA A 9 14.94 1.05 7.33
N ARG A 10 15.14 2.36 7.58
CA ARG A 10 16.37 3.08 7.20
C ARG A 10 17.62 2.60 7.94
N GLN A 11 17.44 1.96 9.10
CA GLN A 11 18.51 1.31 9.86
C GLN A 11 18.74 -0.14 9.41
N GLY A 12 18.09 -0.59 8.32
CA GLY A 12 18.16 -1.96 7.83
C GLY A 12 17.38 -2.97 8.68
N LYS A 13 16.55 -2.51 9.62
CA LYS A 13 15.76 -3.39 10.49
C LYS A 13 14.37 -3.58 9.91
N GLU A 14 14.07 -4.82 9.53
CA GLU A 14 12.72 -5.20 9.12
C GLU A 14 11.84 -5.49 10.35
N VAL A 15 10.60 -5.02 10.30
CA VAL A 15 9.63 -5.22 11.38
C VAL A 15 8.45 -5.99 10.81
N ALA A 16 8.20 -7.18 11.34
CA ALA A 16 7.04 -7.98 10.99
C ALA A 16 5.75 -7.21 11.29
N ARG A 17 4.92 -7.02 10.27
CA ARG A 17 3.62 -6.34 10.38
C ARG A 17 2.55 -7.40 10.47
N LYS A 18 1.71 -7.34 11.51
CA LYS A 18 0.51 -8.19 11.55
C LYS A 18 -0.42 -7.79 10.39
N PRO A 19 -0.97 -8.75 9.64
CA PRO A 19 -1.92 -8.44 8.58
C PRO A 19 -3.13 -7.73 9.18
N ARG A 20 -3.68 -6.78 8.44
CA ARG A 20 -4.87 -6.02 8.82
C ARG A 20 -5.95 -6.29 7.79
N ARG A 21 -7.16 -6.54 8.26
CA ARG A 21 -8.32 -6.65 7.39
C ARG A 21 -8.63 -5.27 6.81
N ILE A 22 -8.70 -5.20 5.49
CA ILE A 22 -9.12 -4.05 4.72
C ILE A 22 -10.22 -4.47 3.75
N THR A 23 -10.93 -3.50 3.19
CA THR A 23 -11.92 -3.70 2.15
C THR A 23 -11.57 -2.84 0.95
N ILE A 24 -11.53 -3.45 -0.24
CA ILE A 24 -11.54 -2.74 -1.52
C ILE A 24 -13.00 -2.70 -1.96
N TYR A 25 -13.56 -1.51 -2.05
CA TYR A 25 -14.96 -1.29 -2.44
C TYR A 25 -15.10 -1.24 -3.96
N ASP A 26 -14.12 -0.64 -4.64
CA ASP A 26 -14.07 -0.54 -6.10
C ASP A 26 -12.62 -0.58 -6.59
N LEU A 27 -12.41 -1.20 -7.75
CA LEU A 27 -11.13 -1.27 -8.42
C LEU A 27 -11.35 -1.18 -9.93
N ALA A 28 -10.87 -0.09 -10.52
CA ALA A 28 -11.04 0.19 -11.95
C ALA A 28 -9.69 0.48 -12.60
N LEU A 29 -9.46 -0.11 -13.78
CA LEU A 29 -8.43 0.31 -14.71
C LEU A 29 -8.91 1.57 -15.42
N THR A 30 -8.18 2.68 -15.25
CA THR A 30 -8.57 3.97 -15.86
C THR A 30 -7.79 4.25 -17.14
N GLU A 31 -6.56 3.76 -17.25
CA GLU A 31 -5.70 4.05 -18.42
C GLU A 31 -4.63 2.97 -18.59
N GLU A 32 -4.37 2.59 -19.85
CA GLU A 32 -3.16 1.87 -20.25
C GLU A 32 -2.12 2.90 -20.70
N LEU A 33 -1.05 3.06 -19.93
CA LEU A 33 0.00 4.04 -20.21
C LEU A 33 1.08 3.50 -21.16
N GLY A 34 0.97 2.22 -21.55
CA GLY A 34 1.97 1.51 -22.35
C GLY A 34 3.15 1.02 -21.52
N ASN A 35 4.04 0.22 -22.12
CA ASN A 35 5.23 -0.34 -21.45
C ASN A 35 4.93 -1.10 -20.14
N GLY A 36 3.76 -1.75 -20.06
CA GLY A 36 3.31 -2.44 -18.85
C GLY A 36 2.91 -1.51 -17.70
N GLN A 37 2.67 -0.23 -17.97
CA GLN A 37 2.19 0.75 -17.01
C GLN A 37 0.69 0.95 -17.13
N TYR A 38 0.03 1.05 -15.98
CA TYR A 38 -1.42 1.15 -15.87
C TYR A 38 -1.77 2.19 -14.80
N ALA A 39 -2.79 3.01 -15.06
CA ALA A 39 -3.39 3.86 -14.05
C ALA A 39 -4.63 3.16 -13.47
N LEU A 40 -4.72 3.11 -12.14
CA LEU A 40 -5.82 2.48 -11.43
C LEU A 40 -6.54 3.50 -10.54
N ARG A 41 -7.86 3.43 -10.50
CA ARG A 41 -8.68 4.06 -9.47
C ARG A 41 -9.11 3.01 -8.46
N VAL A 42 -8.90 3.30 -7.18
CA VAL A 42 -9.19 2.37 -6.08
C VAL A 42 -10.00 3.09 -5.02
N GLU A 43 -11.16 2.53 -4.66
CA GLU A 43 -11.92 2.93 -3.48
C GLU A 43 -11.71 1.90 -2.38
N CYS A 44 -11.22 2.32 -1.20
CA CYS A 44 -10.81 1.37 -0.16
C CYS A 44 -11.07 1.89 1.26
N SER A 45 -11.14 0.96 2.20
CA SER A 45 -11.30 1.27 3.62
C SER A 45 -10.07 1.98 4.20
N LYS A 46 -10.28 2.72 5.30
CA LYS A 46 -9.20 3.37 6.07
C LYS A 46 -8.09 2.37 6.45
N GLY A 47 -6.84 2.82 6.33
CA GLY A 47 -5.67 2.03 6.74
C GLY A 47 -5.11 1.11 5.65
N THR A 48 -5.66 1.19 4.43
CA THR A 48 -5.12 0.52 3.24
C THR A 48 -3.84 1.22 2.79
N TYR A 49 -2.78 0.46 2.59
CA TYR A 49 -1.54 0.94 1.99
C TYR A 49 -1.45 0.41 0.56
N ILE A 50 -1.71 1.27 -0.44
CA ILE A 50 -1.69 0.88 -1.87
C ILE A 50 -0.33 0.32 -2.33
N ARG A 51 0.76 0.74 -1.68
CA ARG A 51 2.14 0.36 -2.04
C ARG A 51 2.61 -0.99 -1.49
N THR A 52 1.82 -1.67 -0.66
CA THR A 52 2.29 -2.86 0.10
C THR A 52 2.01 -4.14 -0.65
#